data_AF-A0A090QJG1-F1
#
_entry.id   AF-A0A090QJG1-F1
#
_cell.length_a   1.000
_cell.length_b   1.000
_cell.length_c   1.000
_cell.angle_alpha   90.00
_cell.angle_beta   90.00
_cell.angle_gamma   90.00
#
_symmetry.space_group_name_H-M   'P 1'
#
loop_
_entity.id
_entity.type
_entity.pdbx_description
1 polymer ?
#
loop_
_entity_poly.entity_id
_entity_poly.type
_entity_poly.pdbx_seq_one_letter_code
_entity_poly.pdbx_strand_id
1 'polypeptide(L)' 'MLKAWVDPFIAACPAMPSAAAITRFLCGMATPLHTQIKARQLSGFGKMEAYPFQMIAEQISQLYPHVVKD' A
#
# COMPACT_ATOMS: atom_id res chain seq x y z
N MET A 1 -5.66 -11.94 -4.12
CA MET A 1 -4.27 -11.52 -4.43
C MET A 1 -3.86 -10.26 -3.68
N LEU A 2 -4.56 -9.13 -3.81
CA LEU A 2 -4.23 -7.88 -3.10
C LEU A 2 -3.95 -8.05 -1.60
N LYS A 3 -4.74 -8.86 -0.88
CA LYS A 3 -4.51 -9.15 0.54
C LYS A 3 -3.11 -9.70 0.87
N ALA A 4 -2.61 -10.62 0.04
CA ALA A 4 -1.27 -11.20 0.23
C ALA A 4 -0.13 -10.19 0.05
N TRP A 5 -0.41 -9.02 -0.54
CA TRP A 5 0.56 -7.94 -0.73
C TRP A 5 0.38 -6.81 0.28
N VAL A 6 -0.86 -6.50 0.61
CA VAL A 6 -1.20 -5.38 1.50
C VAL A 6 -1.07 -5.78 2.97
N ASP A 7 -1.46 -7.00 3.37
CA ASP A 7 -1.41 -7.41 4.77
C ASP A 7 0.03 -7.40 5.34
N PRO A 8 1.06 -7.88 4.62
CA PRO A 8 2.45 -7.75 5.08
C PRO A 8 2.92 -6.29 5.17
N PHE A 9 2.42 -5.40 4.31
CA PHE A 9 2.74 -3.97 4.37
C PHE A 9 2.10 -3.32 5.60
N ILE A 10 0.81 -3.58 5.86
CA ILE A 10 0.12 -3.08 7.06
C ILE A 10 0.83 -3.55 8.33
N ALA A 11 1.20 -4.84 8.40
CA ALA A 11 1.89 -5.42 9.55
C ALA A 11 3.29 -4.82 9.79
N ALA A 12 3.96 -4.34 8.73
CA ALA A 12 5.26 -3.71 8.82
C ALA A 12 5.19 -2.22 9.21
N CYS A 13 4.04 -1.58 9.04
CA CYS A 13 3.84 -0.17 9.42
C CYS A 13 3.74 -0.01 10.95
N PRO A 14 4.35 1.05 11.53
CA PRO A 14 4.29 1.31 12.97
C PRO A 14 2.90 1.76 13.45
N ALA A 15 2.06 2.23 12.53
CA ALA A 15 0.68 2.63 12.78
C ALA A 15 -0.18 2.20 11.57
N MET A 16 -1.50 2.20 11.74
CA MET A 16 -2.42 1.88 10.65
C MET A 16 -2.17 2.82 9.47
N PRO A 17 -1.71 2.32 8.30
CA PRO A 17 -1.43 3.17 7.16
C PRO A 17 -2.74 3.69 6.56
N SER A 18 -2.63 4.73 5.75
CA SER A 18 -3.76 5.23 4.98
C SER A 18 -3.96 4.47 3.67
N ALA A 19 -5.14 4.64 3.07
CA ALA A 19 -5.43 4.07 1.74
C ALA A 19 -4.41 4.57 0.69
N ALA A 20 -4.01 5.85 0.75
CA ALA A 20 -3.05 6.39 -0.20
C ALA A 20 -1.61 5.89 0.09
N ALA A 21 -1.25 5.62 1.34
CA ALA A 21 0.04 5.00 1.66
C ALA A 21 0.15 3.58 1.07
N ILE A 22 -0.89 2.76 1.24
CA ILE A 22 -0.99 1.43 0.63
C ILE A 22 -0.94 1.53 -0.90
N THR A 23 -1.64 2.51 -1.48
CA THR A 23 -1.66 2.73 -2.93
C THR A 23 -0.27 3.10 -3.45
N ARG A 24 0.45 4.01 -2.78
CA ARG A 24 1.84 4.36 -3.13
C ARG A 24 2.75 3.13 -3.10
N PHE A 25 2.59 2.26 -2.11
CA PHE A 25 3.33 1.00 -2.03
C PHE A 25 3.07 0.09 -3.24
N LEU A 26 1.81 -0.16 -3.57
CA LEU A 26 1.42 -1.02 -4.69
C LEU A 26 1.83 -0.43 -6.05
N CYS A 27 1.79 0.89 -6.21
CA CYS A 27 2.23 1.57 -7.43
C CYS A 27 3.75 1.85 -7.45
N GLY A 28 4.53 1.39 -6.47
CA GLY A 28 5.99 1.52 -6.45
C GLY A 28 6.51 2.94 -6.17
N MET A 29 5.65 3.84 -5.67
CA MET A 29 6.01 5.21 -5.32
C MET A 29 6.75 5.24 -3.98
N ALA A 30 8.07 5.44 -4.01
CA ALA A 30 8.88 5.49 -2.79
C ALA A 30 8.51 6.69 -1.90
N THR A 31 8.37 6.44 -0.59
CA THR A 31 8.17 7.46 0.45
C THR A 31 9.19 7.24 1.57
N PRO A 32 9.43 8.21 2.48
CA PRO A 32 10.33 8.00 3.62
C PRO A 32 9.94 6.77 4.48
N LEU A 33 8.63 6.53 4.62
CA LEU A 33 8.08 5.36 5.30
C LEU A 33 8.57 4.05 4.66
N HIS A 34 8.62 3.98 3.33
CA HIS A 34 9.04 2.77 2.60
C HIS A 34 10.49 2.37 2.89
N THR A 35 11.37 3.33 3.12
CA THR A 35 12.76 3.07 3.52
C THR A 35 12.83 2.51 4.94
N GLN A 36 12.01 3.04 5.87
CA GLN A 36 11.99 2.57 7.26
C GLN A 36 11.54 1.11 7.38
N ILE A 37 10.49 0.73 6.65
CA ILE A 37 9.90 -0.63 6.75
C ILE A 37 10.42 -1.61 5.69
N LYS A 38 11.46 -1.23 4.93
CA LYS A 38 12.02 -2.02 3.81
C LYS A 38 10.95 -2.47 2.81
N ALA A 39 9.98 -1.60 2.50
CA ALA A 39 8.80 -1.95 1.70
C ALA A 39 9.17 -2.54 0.33
N ARG A 40 10.30 -2.11 -0.28
CA ARG A 40 10.80 -2.64 -1.56
C ARG A 40 11.11 -4.14 -1.55
N GLN A 41 11.30 -4.75 -0.38
CA GLN A 41 11.54 -6.19 -0.22
C GLN A 41 10.23 -6.98 -0.11
N LEU A 42 9.10 -6.30 0.13
CA LEU A 42 7.79 -6.93 0.19
C LEU A 42 7.30 -7.20 -1.23
N SER A 43 6.68 -8.36 -1.42
CA SER A 43 6.22 -8.86 -2.72
C SER A 43 5.19 -7.96 -3.41
N GLY A 44 4.55 -7.05 -2.67
CA GLY A 44 3.55 -6.11 -3.16
C GLY A 44 4.09 -4.82 -3.77
N PHE A 45 5.35 -4.47 -3.54
CA PHE A 45 5.89 -3.19 -3.99
C PHE A 45 5.91 -3.11 -5.52
N GLY A 46 5.29 -2.08 -6.09
CA GLY A 46 5.25 -1.85 -7.54
C GLY A 46 4.40 -2.83 -8.35
N LYS A 47 3.67 -3.76 -7.72
CA LYS A 47 2.85 -4.76 -8.45
C LYS A 47 1.69 -4.16 -9.25
N MET A 48 1.32 -2.92 -8.97
CA MET A 48 0.25 -2.18 -9.62
C MET A 48 0.75 -0.89 -10.30
N GLU A 49 2.05 -0.81 -10.63
CA GLU A 49 2.65 0.38 -11.26
C GLU A 49 2.03 0.71 -12.64
N ALA A 50 1.51 -0.29 -13.35
CA ALA A 50 0.86 -0.13 -14.65
C ALA A 50 -0.58 0.41 -14.57
N TYR A 51 -1.15 0.56 -13.36
CA TYR A 51 -2.52 0.97 -13.16
C TYR A 51 -2.61 2.41 -12.64
N PRO A 52 -3.69 3.15 -12.98
CA PRO A 52 -3.89 4.49 -12.46
C PRO A 52 -4.01 4.51 -10.93
N PHE A 53 -3.33 5.47 -10.29
CA PHE A 53 -3.33 5.61 -8.83
C PHE A 53 -4.75 5.67 -8.23
N GLN A 54 -5.64 6.46 -8.83
CA GLN A 54 -7.02 6.63 -8.36
C GLN A 54 -7.80 5.30 -8.36
N MET A 55 -7.66 4.50 -9.42
CA MET A 55 -8.30 3.19 -9.52
C MET A 55 -7.87 2.26 -8.36
N ILE A 56 -6.58 2.24 -8.05
CA ILE A 56 -6.06 1.40 -6.96
C ILE A 56 -6.49 1.95 -5.60
N ALA A 57 -6.49 3.27 -5.40
CA ALA A 57 -6.94 3.89 -4.16
C ALA A 57 -8.41 3.60 -3.83
N GLU A 58 -9.29 3.63 -4.83
CA GLU A 58 -10.70 3.25 -4.68
C GLU A 58 -10.84 1.78 -4.29
N GLN A 59 -10.12 0.88 -4.96
CA GLN A 59 -10.12 -0.55 -4.63
C GLN A 59 -9.63 -0.83 -3.21
N ILE A 60 -8.56 -0.17 -2.77
CA ILE A 60 -8.04 -0.28 -1.41
C ILE A 60 -9.07 0.21 -0.39
N SER A 61 -9.69 1.36 -0.65
CA SER A 61 -10.68 1.95 0.26
C SER A 61 -11.90 1.04 0.46
N GLN A 62 -12.28 0.28 -0.57
CA GLN A 62 -13.38 -0.69 -0.49
C GLN A 62 -12.98 -1.98 0.26
N LEU A 63 -11.77 -2.50 0.00
CA LEU A 63 -11.29 -3.76 0.58
C LEU A 63 -10.80 -3.62 2.02
N TYR A 64 -10.34 -2.42 2.40
CA TYR A 64 -9.75 -2.10 3.69
C TYR A 64 -10.48 -0.92 4.34
N PRO A 65 -11.74 -1.08 4.78
CA PRO A 65 -12.52 0.04 5.32
C PRO A 65 -11.98 0.61 6.64
N HIS A 66 -11.06 -0.10 7.30
CA HIS A 66 -10.47 0.26 8.59
C HIS A 66 -9.12 1.00 8.48
N VAL A 67 -8.58 1.16 7.27
CA VAL A 67 -7.38 1.97 7.05
C VAL A 67 -7.75 3.45 7.10
N VAL A 68 -6.79 4.29 7.49
CA VAL A 68 -7.04 5.73 7.58
C VAL A 68 -7.41 6.27 6.20
N LYS A 69 -8.51 7.00 6.09
CA LYS A 69 -8.82 7.78 4.89
C LYS A 69 -8.04 9.09 5.01
N ASP A 70 -7.12 9.32 4.09
CA ASP A 70 -6.45 10.63 3.96
C ASP A 70 -7.43 11.71 3.50
#